data_AF-A0A2T4JFK1-F1
#
_entry.id   AF-A0A2T4JFK1-F1
#
_cell.length_a   1.000
_cell.length_b   1.000
_cell.length_c   1.000
_cell.angle_alpha   90.00
_cell.angle_beta   90.00
_cell.angle_gamma   90.00
#
_symmetry.space_group_name_H-M   'P 1'
#
loop_
_entity.id
_entity.type
_entity.pdbx_description
1 polymer ?
#
loop_
_entity_poly.entity_id
_entity_poly.type
_entity_poly.pdbx_seq_one_letter_code
_entity_poly.pdbx_strand_id
1 'polypeptide(L)' 'MNNAKLWLVVKPTTGVPLFLSAVAISSFAVHYMLVQNTTWLGAYHNGSATVAAAPAN' A
#
# COMPACT_ATOMS: atom_id res chain seq x y z
N MET A 1 20.87 0.32 -11.95
CA MET A 1 19.91 0.51 -13.07
C MET A 1 20.55 0.05 -14.38
N ASN A 2 20.66 -1.26 -14.60
CA ASN A 2 21.34 -1.89 -15.76
C ASN A 2 20.37 -2.67 -16.68
N ASN A 3 19.06 -2.59 -16.43
CA ASN A 3 18.04 -3.41 -17.07
C ASN A 3 17.24 -2.70 -18.18
N ALA A 4 17.76 -1.61 -18.74
CA ALA A 4 17.07 -0.86 -19.80
C ALA A 4 16.77 -1.71 -21.06
N LYS A 5 17.56 -2.77 -21.29
CA LYS A 5 17.39 -3.71 -22.40
C LYS A 5 16.12 -4.57 -22.31
N LEU A 6 15.40 -4.56 -21.18
CA LEU A 6 14.11 -5.27 -21.01
C LEU A 6 13.11 -4.91 -22.11
N TRP A 7 13.10 -3.65 -22.53
CA TRP A 7 12.18 -3.14 -23.55
C TRP A 7 12.45 -3.61 -24.98
N LEU A 8 13.58 -4.31 -25.20
CA LEU A 8 13.85 -4.99 -26.47
C LEU A 8 13.09 -6.33 -26.58
N VAL A 9 12.66 -6.89 -25.44
CA VAL A 9 11.99 -8.20 -25.36
C VAL A 9 10.52 -8.04 -24.95
N VAL A 10 10.19 -6.99 -24.19
CA VAL A 10 8.82 -6.65 -23.79
C VAL A 10 8.45 -5.31 -24.39
N LYS A 11 7.29 -5.20 -25.05
CA LYS A 11 6.83 -3.92 -25.62
C LYS A 11 6.48 -2.93 -24.49
N PRO A 12 7.02 -1.69 -24.50
CA PRO A 12 6.73 -0.68 -23.47
C PRO A 12 5.25 -0.38 -23.28
N THR A 13 4.50 -0.27 -24.38
CA THR A 13 3.07 0.09 -24.38
C THR A 13 2.20 -0.89 -23.60
N THR A 14 2.61 -2.16 -23.48
CA THR A 14 1.86 -3.18 -22.71
C THR A 14 2.55 -3.49 -21.39
N GLY A 15 3.89 -3.56 -21.36
CA GLY A 15 4.64 -3.90 -20.15
C GLY A 15 4.60 -2.83 -19.08
N VAL A 16 4.65 -1.53 -19.43
CA VAL A 16 4.57 -0.45 -18.44
C VAL A 16 3.20 -0.41 -17.77
N PRO A 17 2.06 -0.39 -18.51
CA PRO A 17 0.74 -0.42 -17.87
C PRO A 17 0.52 -1.67 -17.04
N LEU A 18 0.96 -2.85 -17.52
CA LEU A 18 0.85 -4.09 -16.76
C LEU A 18 1.63 -4.03 -15.45
N PHE A 19 2.88 -3.55 -15.48
CA PHE A 19 3.69 -3.41 -14.27
C PHE A 19 3.06 -2.45 -13.26
N LEU A 20 2.61 -1.27 -13.71
CA LEU A 20 1.98 -0.29 -12.82
C LEU A 20 0.65 -0.81 -12.25
N SER A 21 -0.14 -1.53 -13.05
CA SER A 21 -1.39 -2.14 -12.58
C SER A 21 -1.13 -3.22 -11.53
N ALA A 22 -0.12 -4.07 -11.72
CA ALA A 22 0.25 -5.09 -10.76
C ALA A 22 0.66 -4.48 -9.42
N VAL A 23 1.46 -3.41 -9.44
CA VAL A 23 1.88 -2.67 -8.25
C VAL A 23 0.68 -2.00 -7.56
N ALA A 24 -0.24 -1.40 -8.31
CA ALA A 24 -1.44 -0.79 -7.75
C ALA A 24 -2.34 -1.81 -7.06
N ILE A 25 -2.60 -2.95 -7.71
CA ILE A 25 -3.43 -4.03 -7.17
C ILE A 25 -2.76 -4.63 -5.92
N SER A 26 -1.45 -4.90 -5.97
CA SER A 26 -0.75 -5.47 -4.82
C SER A 26 -0.73 -4.52 -3.63
N SER A 27 -0.53 -3.22 -3.86
CA SER A 27 -0.57 -2.20 -2.81
C SER A 27 -1.96 -2.16 -2.16
N PHE A 28 -3.01 -2.12 -2.97
CA PHE A 28 -4.38 -2.12 -2.46
C PHE A 28 -4.70 -3.40 -1.65
N ALA A 29 -4.29 -4.58 -2.14
CA ALA A 29 -4.52 -5.84 -1.45
C ALA A 29 -3.87 -5.87 -0.06
N VAL A 30 -2.62 -5.40 0.05
CA VAL A 30 -1.93 -5.30 1.35
C VAL A 30 -2.66 -4.35 2.29
N HIS A 31 -3.07 -3.17 1.83
CA HIS A 31 -3.82 -2.22 2.66
C HIS A 31 -5.17 -2.79 3.09
N TYR A 32 -5.89 -3.46 2.19
CA TYR A 32 -7.16 -4.10 2.51
C TYR A 32 -6.99 -5.18 3.59
N MET A 33 -5.97 -6.04 3.46
CA MET A 33 -5.67 -7.06 4.47
C MET A 33 -5.30 -6.44 5.81
N LEU A 34 -4.55 -5.33 5.81
CA LEU A 34 -4.15 -4.63 7.03
C LEU A 34 -5.35 -4.03 7.76
N VAL A 35 -6.30 -3.44 7.02
CA VAL A 35 -7.54 -2.89 7.59
C VAL A 35 -8.37 -4.01 8.24
N GLN A 36 -8.47 -5.17 7.62
CA GLN A 36 -9.33 -6.25 8.11
C GLN A 36 -8.71 -7.07 9.25
N ASN A 37 -7.38 -7.20 9.29
CA ASN A 37 -6.69 -8.08 10.25
C ASN A 37 -6.02 -7.33 11.39
N THR A 38 -6.06 -5.99 11.42
CA THR A 38 -5.45 -5.19 12.48
C THR A 38 -6.46 -4.24 13.12
N THR A 39 -6.42 -4.13 14.45
CA THR A 39 -7.36 -3.30 15.22
C THR A 39 -6.95 -1.83 15.27
N TRP A 40 -5.65 -1.54 15.15
CA TRP A 40 -5.10 -0.18 15.24
C TRP A 40 -5.46 0.67 14.01
N LEU A 41 -5.54 0.10 12.81
CA LEU A 41 -5.79 0.87 11.59
C LEU A 41 -7.26 1.32 11.50
N GLY A 42 -8.19 0.47 11.96
CA GLY A 42 -9.59 0.86 12.16
C GLY A 42 -9.74 1.94 13.23
N ALA A 43 -9.04 1.81 14.37
CA ALA A 43 -9.03 2.83 15.42
C ALA A 43 -8.46 4.18 14.93
N TYR A 44 -7.41 4.15 14.10
CA TYR A 44 -6.82 5.33 13.46
C TYR A 44 -7.83 6.04 12.54
N HIS A 45 -8.55 5.31 11.67
CA HIS A 45 -9.55 5.90 10.77
C HIS A 45 -10.86 6.31 11.48
N ASN A 46 -11.22 5.68 12.60
CA ASN A 46 -12.39 6.04 13.40
C ASN A 46 -12.21 7.36 14.17
N GLY A 47 -11.00 7.96 14.16
CA GLY A 47 -10.71 9.24 14.82
C GLY A 47 -10.64 9.18 16.35
N SER A 48 -11.00 8.05 16.96
CA SER A 48 -10.98 7.86 18.42
C SER A 48 -9.63 7.36 18.89
N ALA A 49 -8.57 8.14 18.66
CA ALA A 49 -7.46 8.11 19.59
C ALA A 49 -7.98 8.74 20.88
N THR A 50 -8.44 7.92 21.83
CA THR A 50 -8.45 8.34 23.22
C THR A 50 -7.00 8.69 23.53
N VAL A 51 -6.65 9.96 23.47
CA VAL A 51 -5.45 10.49 24.10
C VAL A 51 -5.53 9.98 25.51
N ALA A 52 -4.70 8.99 25.86
CA ALA A 52 -4.57 8.55 27.23
C ALA A 52 -4.31 9.81 28.05
N ALA A 53 -5.23 10.12 28.96
CA ALA A 53 -5.12 11.29 29.81
C ALA A 53 -3.72 11.29 30.44
N ALA A 54 -2.99 12.40 30.29
CA ALA A 54 -1.71 12.57 30.97
C ALA A 54 -1.89 12.27 32.46
N PRO A 55 -0.96 11.54 33.10
CA PRO A 55 -1.10 11.20 34.50
C PRO A 55 -1.22 12.50 35.30
N ALA A 56 -2.35 12.68 35.97
CA ALA A 56 -2.54 13.79 36.90
C ALA A 56 -1.82 13.44 38.20
N ASN A 57 -0.64 14.04 38.36
CA ASN A 57 0.16 14.19 39.58
C ASN A 57 0.91 12.94 40.06
#